data_AF-A0A7C1HBW8-F1
#
_entry.id   AF-A0A7C1HBW8-F1
#
_cell.length_a   1.000
_cell.length_b   1.000
_cell.length_c   1.000
_cell.angle_alpha   90.00
_cell.angle_beta   90.00
_cell.angle_gamma   90.00
#
_symmetry.space_group_name_H-M   'P 1'
#
loop_
_entity.id
_entity.type
_entity.pdbx_description
1 polymer ?
#
loop_
_entity_poly.entity_id
_entity_poly.type
_entity_poly.pdbx_seq_one_letter_code
_entity_poly.pdbx_strand_id
1 'polypeptide(L)'
;MKDITRILFFFSLAWIACAKQGFPPGGPVDKFPPEVVETFPAQGALGVGRNVTVQIRFDERIQARDAADAVFISPYPGDDVKMKISGRNVQIRFPGPLLSDRTYVITLGTAIQDLRGNALKKSFTLAFSTGPVLDTGEIDGRVYTDGKALGLDVWAYLIGDSSKVRPGRNSPGYIVQCDDAGRFRFTHLAPGRYRLFAVRDRISDRLYQPMEDEIGMTFRDAWLRPENGFREDGFVFRTMVEDTIPPRLVRAGAVDPRRIVLQFSEPVRFDSVRTDWIRLISVSDSLTPVRVETAYPDPESERRVFAITAPLADGEAYRVSVDRVRDLSDNRMEREFSRTEFTARIDPDTTAPRLVRVFPEPESRDIPTESTIRLLFDEPMDTVSTEGVVLADSAGHPVAGTPAWISPPEWVFRP
;
A
#
# COMPACT_ATOMS: atom_id res chain seq x y z
N MET A 1 -107.46 28.82 -42.97
CA MET A 1 -107.04 29.70 -44.07
C MET A 1 -105.67 30.26 -43.70
N LYS A 2 -104.63 29.98 -44.51
CA LYS A 2 -103.35 30.72 -44.63
C LYS A 2 -102.39 30.71 -43.41
N ASP A 3 -101.09 30.37 -43.52
CA ASP A 3 -99.91 31.01 -44.18
C ASP A 3 -99.29 32.14 -43.31
N ILE A 4 -97.97 32.24 -43.02
CA ILE A 4 -96.81 31.37 -43.32
C ILE A 4 -95.54 31.67 -42.45
N THR A 5 -94.67 30.67 -42.21
CA THR A 5 -93.19 30.73 -41.98
C THR A 5 -92.54 31.61 -40.87
N ARG A 6 -91.60 30.98 -40.11
CA ARG A 6 -90.20 31.41 -39.75
C ARG A 6 -89.75 30.69 -38.46
N ILE A 7 -89.05 29.56 -38.52
CA ILE A 7 -87.58 29.43 -38.66
C ILE A 7 -86.81 30.43 -37.77
N LEU A 8 -86.29 29.92 -36.66
CA LEU A 8 -85.10 30.47 -35.99
C LEU A 8 -84.30 29.30 -35.40
N PHE A 9 -83.17 29.01 -36.06
CA PHE A 9 -82.34 27.84 -35.84
C PHE A 9 -81.27 28.18 -34.80
N PHE A 10 -81.49 27.85 -33.52
CA PHE A 10 -80.49 28.07 -32.47
C PHE A 10 -79.62 26.83 -32.30
N PHE A 11 -78.36 26.96 -32.71
CA PHE A 11 -77.38 25.88 -32.82
C PHE A 11 -76.99 25.36 -31.42
N SER A 12 -77.41 24.15 -31.06
CA SER A 12 -76.97 23.51 -29.80
C SER A 12 -75.54 23.00 -29.96
N LEU A 13 -74.56 23.83 -29.59
CA LEU A 13 -73.14 23.48 -29.65
C LEU A 13 -72.82 22.41 -28.61
N ALA A 14 -72.77 21.15 -29.02
CA ALA A 14 -72.44 20.03 -28.14
C ALA A 14 -70.97 20.10 -27.72
N TRP A 15 -70.73 20.30 -26.42
CA TRP A 15 -69.39 20.26 -25.84
C TRP A 15 -68.92 18.80 -25.75
N ILE A 16 -68.30 18.31 -26.83
CA ILE A 16 -67.55 17.04 -26.81
C ILE A 16 -66.25 17.28 -26.03
N ALA A 17 -66.38 17.34 -24.70
CA ALA A 17 -65.24 17.29 -23.78
C ALA A 17 -64.64 15.88 -23.85
N CYS A 18 -63.72 15.68 -24.80
CA CYS A 18 -62.98 14.44 -24.94
C CYS A 18 -62.18 14.20 -23.66
N ALA A 19 -62.62 13.25 -22.83
CA ALA A 19 -61.95 12.88 -21.59
C ALA A 19 -60.60 12.25 -21.92
N LYS A 20 -59.54 13.07 -21.90
CA LYS A 20 -58.18 12.63 -22.18
C LYS A 20 -57.78 11.63 -21.11
N GLN A 21 -57.63 10.36 -21.50
CA GLN A 21 -57.20 9.28 -20.61
C GLN A 21 -55.76 9.53 -20.13
N GLY A 22 -55.63 10.27 -19.03
CA GLY A 22 -54.38 10.34 -18.28
C GLY A 22 -54.08 8.97 -17.68
N PHE A 23 -52.80 8.61 -17.63
CA PHE A 23 -52.37 7.51 -16.78
C PHE A 23 -52.82 7.81 -15.34
N PRO A 24 -53.32 6.80 -14.58
CA PRO A 24 -53.66 7.02 -13.18
C PRO A 24 -52.42 7.60 -12.47
N PRO A 25 -52.58 8.64 -11.63
CA PRO A 25 -51.44 9.21 -10.92
C PRO A 25 -50.76 8.09 -10.14
N GLY A 26 -49.45 7.93 -10.36
CA GLY A 26 -48.67 6.96 -9.62
C GLY A 26 -48.83 7.20 -8.12
N GLY A 27 -48.92 6.13 -7.34
CA GLY A 27 -48.91 6.23 -5.88
C GLY A 27 -47.65 6.98 -5.39
N PRO A 28 -47.64 7.45 -4.14
CA PRO A 28 -46.47 8.10 -3.57
C PRO A 28 -45.23 7.24 -3.79
N VAL A 29 -44.14 7.87 -4.22
CA VAL A 29 -42.85 7.18 -4.42
C VAL A 29 -42.41 6.59 -3.08
N ASP A 30 -42.07 5.30 -3.08
CA ASP A 30 -41.57 4.64 -1.88
C ASP A 30 -40.24 5.25 -1.45
N LYS A 31 -40.05 5.38 -0.14
CA LYS A 31 -38.86 5.96 0.50
C LYS A 31 -38.44 5.17 1.74
N PHE A 32 -39.13 4.07 2.04
CA PHE A 32 -38.75 3.22 3.16
C PHE A 32 -37.62 2.29 2.72
N PRO A 33 -36.58 2.09 3.55
CA PRO A 33 -35.55 1.11 3.28
C PRO A 33 -36.08 -0.30 3.59
N PRO A 34 -35.58 -1.35 2.89
CA PRO A 34 -35.95 -2.72 3.21
C PRO A 34 -35.43 -3.11 4.60
N GLU A 35 -36.15 -3.99 5.31
CA GLU A 35 -35.74 -4.50 6.62
C GLU A 35 -35.70 -6.04 6.66
N VAL A 36 -34.69 -6.61 7.32
CA VAL A 36 -34.59 -8.06 7.53
C VAL A 36 -35.56 -8.46 8.63
N VAL A 37 -36.54 -9.31 8.28
CA VAL A 37 -37.62 -9.75 9.18
C VAL A 37 -37.47 -11.19 9.66
N GLU A 38 -36.65 -12.01 9.01
CA GLU A 38 -36.42 -13.41 9.40
C GLU A 38 -35.09 -13.93 8.84
N THR A 39 -34.42 -14.78 9.62
CA THR A 39 -33.19 -15.48 9.22
C THR A 39 -33.26 -16.95 9.60
N PHE A 40 -32.67 -17.80 8.75
CA PHE A 40 -32.35 -19.19 9.08
C PHE A 40 -30.87 -19.45 8.71
N PRO A 41 -30.00 -19.85 9.65
CA PRO A 41 -30.23 -19.96 11.10
C PRO A 41 -30.74 -18.65 11.72
N ALA A 42 -31.40 -18.76 12.87
CA ALA A 42 -31.77 -17.59 13.65
C ALA A 42 -30.51 -16.88 14.20
N GLN A 43 -30.65 -15.59 14.53
CA GLN A 43 -29.57 -14.82 15.14
C GLN A 43 -29.07 -15.49 16.43
N GLY A 44 -27.77 -15.74 16.49
CA GLY A 44 -27.10 -16.38 17.62
C GLY A 44 -27.31 -17.91 17.72
N ALA A 45 -27.82 -18.57 16.68
CA ALA A 45 -28.03 -20.02 16.69
C ALA A 45 -26.73 -20.81 16.93
N LEU A 46 -26.83 -21.90 17.68
CA LEU A 46 -25.74 -22.81 18.06
C LEU A 46 -25.96 -24.20 17.46
N GLY A 47 -24.88 -24.99 17.33
CA GLY A 47 -24.94 -26.36 16.82
C GLY A 47 -25.46 -26.47 15.38
N VAL A 48 -25.30 -25.41 14.58
CA VAL A 48 -25.83 -25.36 13.22
C VAL A 48 -25.14 -26.39 12.33
N GLY A 49 -25.93 -27.19 11.62
CA GLY A 49 -25.42 -28.22 10.72
C GLY A 49 -24.48 -27.64 9.65
N ARG A 50 -23.32 -28.27 9.45
CA ARG A 50 -22.25 -27.75 8.58
C ARG A 50 -22.63 -27.61 7.10
N ASN A 51 -23.69 -28.28 6.65
CA ASN A 51 -24.25 -28.16 5.29
C ASN A 51 -25.48 -27.23 5.23
N VAL A 52 -25.60 -26.27 6.17
CA VAL A 52 -26.72 -25.33 6.22
C VAL A 52 -26.78 -24.48 4.95
N THR A 53 -28.01 -24.27 4.46
CA THR A 53 -28.31 -23.23 3.48
C THR A 53 -28.90 -22.06 4.23
N VAL A 54 -28.21 -20.92 4.22
CA VAL A 54 -28.69 -19.72 4.92
C VAL A 54 -29.83 -19.10 4.11
N GLN A 55 -30.86 -18.63 4.80
CA GLN A 55 -32.00 -17.92 4.24
C GLN A 55 -32.19 -16.62 5.01
N ILE A 56 -32.40 -15.52 4.28
CA ILE A 56 -32.67 -14.20 4.83
C ILE A 56 -33.89 -13.65 4.11
N ARG A 57 -34.92 -13.26 4.87
CA ARG A 57 -36.17 -12.70 4.34
C ARG A 57 -36.29 -11.24 4.73
N PHE A 58 -36.64 -10.43 3.74
CA PHE A 58 -36.97 -9.02 3.88
C PHE A 58 -38.49 -8.82 3.96
N ASP A 59 -38.90 -7.68 4.51
CA ASP A 59 -40.28 -7.21 4.49
C ASP A 59 -40.76 -6.90 3.07
N GLU A 60 -39.87 -6.41 2.20
CA GLU A 60 -40.14 -6.05 0.81
C GLU A 60 -39.20 -6.71 -0.24
N ARG A 61 -39.24 -6.25 -1.50
CA ARG A 61 -38.50 -6.88 -2.62
C ARG A 61 -37.18 -6.15 -2.87
N ILE A 62 -36.07 -6.89 -2.85
CA ILE A 62 -34.74 -6.35 -3.11
C ILE A 62 -34.28 -6.53 -4.56
N GLN A 63 -33.39 -5.65 -5.01
CA GLN A 63 -32.66 -5.78 -6.28
C GLN A 63 -31.58 -6.84 -6.16
N ALA A 64 -31.47 -7.70 -7.17
CA ALA A 64 -30.56 -8.84 -7.14
C ALA A 64 -29.11 -8.51 -7.56
N ARG A 65 -28.90 -7.43 -8.31
CA ARG A 65 -27.61 -7.13 -8.96
C ARG A 65 -26.56 -6.69 -7.96
N ASP A 66 -26.89 -5.72 -7.11
CA ASP A 66 -25.94 -5.06 -6.22
C ASP A 66 -25.86 -5.76 -4.84
N ALA A 67 -26.81 -6.68 -4.58
CA ALA A 67 -26.90 -7.38 -3.31
C ALA A 67 -25.93 -8.56 -3.17
N ALA A 68 -25.30 -9.04 -4.25
CA ALA A 68 -24.27 -10.07 -4.17
C ALA A 68 -22.96 -9.51 -3.63
N ASP A 69 -22.52 -8.40 -4.22
CA ASP A 69 -21.29 -7.70 -3.87
C ASP A 69 -21.38 -7.02 -2.48
N ALA A 70 -22.60 -6.91 -1.93
CA ALA A 70 -22.88 -6.40 -0.60
C ALA A 70 -22.91 -7.48 0.50
N VAL A 71 -22.67 -8.76 0.21
CA VAL A 71 -22.71 -9.86 1.20
C VAL A 71 -21.30 -10.34 1.56
N PHE A 72 -20.90 -10.10 2.81
CA PHE A 72 -19.61 -10.50 3.35
C PHE A 72 -19.78 -11.66 4.32
N ILE A 73 -18.92 -12.68 4.23
CA ILE A 73 -19.01 -13.91 5.04
C ILE A 73 -17.65 -14.17 5.70
N SER A 74 -17.66 -14.31 7.01
CA SER A 74 -16.46 -14.46 7.86
C SER A 74 -16.66 -15.60 8.88
N PRO A 75 -15.73 -16.56 9.02
CA PRO A 75 -14.54 -16.76 8.20
C PRO A 75 -14.90 -17.15 6.76
N TYR A 76 -13.92 -17.08 5.88
CA TYR A 76 -14.09 -17.35 4.46
C TYR A 76 -14.57 -18.79 4.20
N PRO A 77 -15.73 -19.02 3.54
CA PRO A 77 -16.31 -20.34 3.36
C PRO A 77 -15.80 -21.09 2.10
N GLY A 78 -14.92 -20.48 1.31
CA GLY A 78 -14.44 -21.00 0.02
C GLY A 78 -15.06 -20.33 -1.21
N ASP A 79 -14.48 -20.57 -2.38
CA ASP A 79 -14.93 -20.01 -3.67
C ASP A 79 -16.25 -20.60 -4.14
N ASP A 80 -16.97 -19.94 -5.06
CA ASP A 80 -18.28 -20.39 -5.59
C ASP A 80 -19.40 -20.48 -4.52
N VAL A 81 -19.46 -19.49 -3.62
CA VAL A 81 -20.64 -19.26 -2.77
C VAL A 81 -21.83 -18.87 -3.66
N LYS A 82 -22.87 -19.71 -3.68
CA LYS A 82 -24.04 -19.53 -4.54
C LYS A 82 -25.12 -18.77 -3.80
N MET A 83 -25.30 -17.51 -4.18
CA MET A 83 -26.42 -16.70 -3.71
C MET A 83 -27.56 -16.69 -4.75
N LYS A 84 -28.79 -16.96 -4.29
CA LYS A 84 -30.01 -16.83 -5.09
C LYS A 84 -30.94 -15.80 -4.44
N ILE A 85 -31.27 -14.75 -5.18
CA ILE A 85 -32.24 -13.73 -4.77
C ILE A 85 -33.57 -13.98 -5.50
N SER A 86 -34.67 -14.02 -4.75
CA SER A 86 -36.00 -14.30 -5.28
C SER A 86 -37.07 -13.48 -4.53
N GLY A 87 -37.39 -12.31 -5.08
CA GLY A 87 -38.37 -11.39 -4.50
C GLY A 87 -37.86 -10.78 -3.20
N ARG A 88 -38.32 -11.33 -2.06
CA ARG A 88 -37.96 -10.89 -0.70
C ARG A 88 -36.91 -11.78 -0.02
N ASN A 89 -36.46 -12.84 -0.68
CA ASN A 89 -35.62 -13.86 -0.06
C ASN A 89 -34.23 -13.90 -0.69
N VAL A 90 -33.21 -13.91 0.15
CA VAL A 90 -31.82 -14.25 -0.19
C VAL A 90 -31.56 -15.67 0.32
N GLN A 91 -31.05 -16.54 -0.54
CA GLN A 91 -30.61 -17.88 -0.18
C GLN A 91 -29.11 -18.02 -0.47
N ILE A 92 -28.30 -18.32 0.54
CA ILE A 92 -26.84 -18.48 0.41
C ILE A 92 -26.49 -19.97 0.60
N ARG A 93 -25.79 -20.55 -0.36
CA ARG A 93 -25.26 -21.92 -0.31
C ARG A 93 -23.74 -21.90 -0.41
N PHE A 94 -23.09 -22.52 0.55
CA PHE A 94 -21.64 -22.64 0.58
C PHE A 94 -21.16 -23.74 -0.39
N PRO A 95 -19.93 -23.65 -0.91
CA PRO A 95 -19.38 -24.63 -1.85
C PRO A 95 -19.13 -26.01 -1.22
N GLY A 96 -19.00 -26.06 0.11
CA GLY A 96 -18.78 -27.29 0.88
C GLY A 96 -19.24 -27.14 2.33
N PRO A 97 -19.01 -28.17 3.17
CA PRO A 97 -19.35 -28.11 4.58
C PRO A 97 -18.54 -27.03 5.31
N LEU A 98 -19.22 -26.17 6.06
CA LEU A 98 -18.61 -25.19 6.96
C LEU A 98 -17.62 -25.86 7.94
N LEU A 99 -16.71 -25.08 8.52
CA LEU A 99 -15.81 -25.54 9.58
C LEU A 99 -16.62 -25.95 10.83
N SER A 100 -16.18 -27.00 11.53
CA SER A 100 -16.71 -27.36 12.84
C SER A 100 -16.22 -26.40 13.94
N ASP A 101 -17.00 -26.27 15.01
CA ASP A 101 -16.67 -25.46 16.19
C ASP A 101 -16.21 -24.04 15.84
N ARG A 102 -16.99 -23.40 14.95
CA ARG A 102 -16.69 -22.09 14.38
C ARG A 102 -17.94 -21.24 14.24
N THR A 103 -17.81 -19.98 14.65
CA THR A 103 -18.79 -18.94 14.39
C THR A 103 -18.65 -18.39 12.98
N TYR A 104 -19.77 -18.30 12.29
CA TYR A 104 -19.92 -17.67 11.00
C TYR A 104 -20.75 -16.40 11.16
N VAL A 105 -20.23 -15.32 10.59
CA VAL A 105 -20.80 -13.98 10.56
C VAL A 105 -21.06 -13.63 9.11
N ILE A 106 -22.32 -13.31 8.80
CA ILE A 106 -22.76 -12.86 7.49
C ILE A 106 -23.23 -11.42 7.64
N THR A 107 -22.52 -10.50 6.99
CA THR A 107 -22.82 -9.08 7.02
C THR A 107 -23.39 -8.65 5.67
N LEU A 108 -24.57 -8.03 5.72
CA LEU A 108 -25.24 -7.38 4.61
C LEU A 108 -24.88 -5.90 4.64
N GLY A 109 -24.17 -5.43 3.62
CA GLY A 109 -23.78 -4.03 3.45
C GLY A 109 -24.95 -3.13 3.04
N THR A 110 -24.77 -1.82 3.21
CA THR A 110 -25.80 -0.82 2.88
C THR A 110 -26.09 -0.68 1.38
N ALA A 111 -25.31 -1.32 0.51
CA ALA A 111 -25.52 -1.31 -0.95
C ALA A 111 -26.72 -2.17 -1.41
N ILE A 112 -27.30 -3.03 -0.55
CA ILE A 112 -28.56 -3.71 -0.85
C ILE A 112 -29.69 -2.69 -0.95
N GLN A 113 -30.42 -2.69 -2.06
CA GLN A 113 -31.53 -1.78 -2.34
C GLN A 113 -32.84 -2.52 -2.62
N ASP A 114 -33.96 -1.85 -2.36
CA ASP A 114 -35.29 -2.27 -2.85
C ASP A 114 -35.47 -2.06 -4.37
N LEU A 115 -36.66 -2.35 -4.90
CA LEU A 115 -37.03 -2.07 -6.31
C LEU A 115 -37.32 -0.58 -6.63
N ARG A 116 -36.95 0.37 -5.77
CA ARG A 116 -37.12 1.83 -5.95
C ARG A 116 -35.81 2.61 -5.74
N GLY A 117 -34.74 1.97 -5.28
CA GLY A 117 -33.44 2.58 -4.99
C GLY A 117 -33.23 2.93 -3.52
N ASN A 118 -34.13 2.54 -2.62
CA ASN A 118 -33.98 2.71 -1.18
C ASN A 118 -32.97 1.68 -0.65
N ALA A 119 -31.82 2.19 -0.23
CA ALA A 119 -30.72 1.41 0.34
C ALA A 119 -30.98 0.98 1.79
N LEU A 120 -30.38 -0.13 2.21
CA LEU A 120 -30.34 -0.54 3.62
C LEU A 120 -29.80 0.60 4.50
N LYS A 121 -30.59 1.02 5.49
CA LYS A 121 -30.27 2.16 6.38
C LYS A 121 -29.03 1.94 7.25
N LYS A 122 -28.74 0.68 7.58
CA LYS A 122 -27.57 0.19 8.31
C LYS A 122 -27.21 -1.18 7.77
N SER A 123 -25.97 -1.61 7.96
CA SER A 123 -25.62 -3.01 7.75
C SER A 123 -26.38 -3.91 8.72
N PHE A 124 -26.70 -5.12 8.28
CA PHE A 124 -27.29 -6.17 9.11
C PHE A 124 -26.28 -7.31 9.25
N THR A 125 -26.16 -7.88 10.45
CA THR A 125 -25.19 -8.94 10.73
C THR A 125 -25.86 -10.14 11.38
N LEU A 126 -25.84 -11.27 10.67
CA LEU A 126 -26.26 -12.58 11.15
C LEU A 126 -25.04 -13.34 11.69
N ALA A 127 -25.03 -13.69 12.98
CA ALA A 127 -24.01 -14.54 13.60
C ALA A 127 -24.62 -15.88 14.03
N PHE A 128 -23.95 -16.99 13.72
CA PHE A 128 -24.34 -18.34 14.18
C PHE A 128 -23.09 -19.24 14.33
N SER A 129 -23.17 -20.31 15.11
CA SER A 129 -22.08 -21.25 15.32
C SER A 129 -22.43 -22.66 14.87
N THR A 130 -21.46 -23.34 14.25
CA THR A 130 -21.51 -24.79 14.00
C THR A 130 -21.19 -25.62 15.25
N GLY A 131 -20.66 -24.98 16.30
CA GLY A 131 -20.34 -25.58 17.60
C GLY A 131 -21.28 -25.12 18.72
N PRO A 132 -20.95 -25.43 19.99
CA PRO A 132 -21.79 -25.16 21.15
C PRO A 132 -21.72 -23.71 21.69
N VAL A 133 -20.84 -22.86 21.15
CA VAL A 133 -20.60 -21.48 21.61
C VAL A 133 -20.47 -20.53 20.43
N LEU A 134 -20.82 -19.26 20.64
CA LEU A 134 -20.39 -18.16 19.77
C LEU A 134 -19.01 -17.69 20.19
N ASP A 135 -18.13 -17.56 19.22
CA ASP A 135 -16.84 -16.88 19.32
C ASP A 135 -17.10 -15.39 19.55
N THR A 136 -16.34 -14.75 20.44
CA THR A 136 -16.54 -13.35 20.86
C THR A 136 -15.34 -12.46 20.59
N GLY A 137 -14.29 -12.99 19.96
CA GLY A 137 -13.01 -12.29 19.84
C GLY A 137 -13.08 -11.01 19.01
N GLU A 138 -12.43 -9.96 19.49
CA GLU A 138 -12.34 -8.67 18.81
C GLU A 138 -10.88 -8.28 18.55
N ILE A 139 -10.61 -7.80 17.34
CA ILE A 139 -9.36 -7.12 17.00
C ILE A 139 -9.70 -5.79 16.33
N ASP A 140 -9.21 -4.67 16.86
CA ASP A 140 -9.38 -3.35 16.27
C ASP A 140 -8.09 -2.54 16.10
N GLY A 141 -8.15 -1.55 15.22
CA GLY A 141 -6.99 -0.76 14.84
C GLY A 141 -7.26 0.23 13.73
N ARG A 142 -6.17 0.71 13.11
CA ARG A 142 -6.20 1.71 12.05
C ARG A 142 -5.13 1.49 10.98
N VAL A 143 -5.49 1.71 9.73
CA VAL A 143 -4.61 1.70 8.57
C VAL A 143 -4.38 3.14 8.10
N TYR A 144 -3.10 3.48 7.90
CA TYR A 144 -2.66 4.69 7.23
C TYR A 144 -2.15 4.34 5.83
N THR A 145 -2.59 5.08 4.82
CA THR A 145 -2.20 4.95 3.41
C THR A 145 -2.02 6.36 2.87
N ASP A 146 -1.19 6.54 1.86
CA ASP A 146 -1.06 7.83 1.16
C ASP A 146 -2.28 8.07 0.22
N GLY A 147 -3.11 7.04 -0.02
CA GLY A 147 -4.35 7.09 -0.80
C GLY A 147 -5.62 7.20 0.05
N LYS A 148 -6.75 6.70 -0.47
CA LYS A 148 -8.02 6.61 0.27
C LYS A 148 -8.05 5.35 1.13
N ALA A 149 -8.45 5.46 2.39
CA ALA A 149 -8.53 4.30 3.27
C ALA A 149 -9.77 3.42 3.00
N LEU A 150 -10.86 4.01 2.49
CA LEU A 150 -12.04 3.27 2.05
C LEU A 150 -11.68 2.25 0.94
N GLY A 151 -12.05 0.99 1.15
CA GLY A 151 -11.71 -0.11 0.23
C GLY A 151 -10.31 -0.71 0.43
N LEU A 152 -9.61 -0.36 1.52
CA LEU A 152 -8.54 -1.21 2.06
C LEU A 152 -9.16 -2.33 2.89
N ASP A 153 -8.70 -3.55 2.67
CA ASP A 153 -9.03 -4.68 3.51
C ASP A 153 -7.98 -4.85 4.62
N VAL A 154 -8.40 -5.40 5.75
CA VAL A 154 -7.52 -6.03 6.72
C VAL A 154 -7.79 -7.52 6.72
N TRP A 155 -6.74 -8.28 6.50
CA TRP A 155 -6.71 -9.72 6.37
C TRP A 155 -6.17 -10.33 7.66
N ALA A 156 -6.92 -11.28 8.25
CA ALA A 156 -6.47 -12.00 9.44
C ALA A 156 -6.30 -13.50 9.17
N TYR A 157 -5.15 -13.99 9.60
CA TYR A 157 -4.73 -15.39 9.49
C TYR A 157 -4.63 -15.98 10.90
N LEU A 158 -5.51 -16.92 11.23
CA LEU A 158 -5.40 -17.71 12.45
C LEU A 158 -4.15 -18.61 12.33
N ILE A 159 -3.09 -18.23 13.04
CA ILE A 159 -1.83 -18.97 13.11
C ILE A 159 -1.80 -19.81 14.38
N GLY A 160 -1.56 -21.12 14.22
CA GLY A 160 -1.07 -21.95 15.31
C GLY A 160 0.43 -21.71 15.53
N ASP A 161 1.15 -22.75 15.96
CA ASP A 161 2.61 -22.67 16.15
C ASP A 161 3.38 -22.49 14.83
N SER A 162 2.74 -22.69 13.68
CA SER A 162 3.30 -22.37 12.36
C SER A 162 3.29 -20.87 12.09
N SER A 163 4.46 -20.24 12.25
CA SER A 163 4.67 -18.80 12.04
C SER A 163 4.73 -18.36 10.56
N LYS A 164 4.57 -19.28 9.60
CA LYS A 164 4.79 -19.02 8.16
C LYS A 164 3.47 -18.78 7.41
N VAL A 165 2.99 -17.54 7.45
CA VAL A 165 1.96 -17.01 6.55
C VAL A 165 2.62 -16.26 5.39
N ARG A 166 2.13 -16.44 4.17
CA ARG A 166 2.52 -15.68 2.98
C ARG A 166 1.26 -15.18 2.26
N PRO A 167 0.89 -13.90 2.35
CA PRO A 167 -0.34 -13.39 1.74
C PRO A 167 -0.47 -13.65 0.23
N GLY A 168 0.63 -13.64 -0.54
CA GLY A 168 0.63 -14.02 -1.96
C GLY A 168 0.55 -15.53 -2.26
N ARG A 169 0.24 -16.36 -1.26
CA ARG A 169 0.07 -17.84 -1.40
C ARG A 169 -0.99 -18.44 -0.49
N ASN A 170 -1.37 -17.72 0.57
CA ASN A 170 -2.36 -18.15 1.53
C ASN A 170 -3.48 -17.12 1.52
N SER A 171 -4.69 -17.52 1.15
CA SER A 171 -5.88 -16.67 1.32
C SER A 171 -6.17 -16.49 2.81
N PRO A 172 -6.64 -15.31 3.24
CA PRO A 172 -6.95 -15.02 4.64
C PRO A 172 -8.18 -15.80 5.12
N GLY A 173 -8.19 -16.11 6.42
CA GLY A 173 -9.32 -16.78 7.06
C GLY A 173 -10.46 -15.82 7.37
N TYR A 174 -10.15 -14.55 7.64
CA TYR A 174 -11.11 -13.49 7.96
C TYR A 174 -10.68 -12.22 7.23
N ILE A 175 -11.66 -11.46 6.72
CA ILE A 175 -11.44 -10.17 6.05
C ILE A 175 -12.43 -9.16 6.64
N VAL A 176 -11.99 -7.93 6.87
CA VAL A 176 -12.85 -6.77 7.13
C VAL A 176 -12.35 -5.57 6.32
N GLN A 177 -13.27 -4.71 5.88
CA GLN A 177 -12.89 -3.47 5.18
C GLN A 177 -12.67 -2.32 6.17
N CYS A 178 -11.77 -1.41 5.83
CA CYS A 178 -11.57 -0.16 6.55
C CYS A 178 -12.68 0.85 6.22
N ASP A 179 -13.02 1.70 7.20
CA ASP A 179 -13.81 2.89 6.94
C ASP A 179 -13.01 4.00 6.23
N ASP A 180 -13.68 5.10 5.90
CA ASP A 180 -13.06 6.27 5.26
C ASP A 180 -11.94 6.91 6.08
N ALA A 181 -11.99 6.78 7.41
CA ALA A 181 -10.97 7.19 8.36
C ALA A 181 -9.87 6.13 8.58
N GLY A 182 -9.92 4.98 7.89
CA GLY A 182 -8.96 3.88 7.97
C GLY A 182 -9.11 2.99 9.20
N ARG A 183 -10.19 3.11 9.97
CA ARG A 183 -10.45 2.24 11.12
C ARG A 183 -11.00 0.90 10.64
N PHE A 184 -10.60 -0.18 11.30
CA PHE A 184 -11.15 -1.50 11.08
C PHE A 184 -11.48 -2.16 12.42
N ARG A 185 -12.43 -3.10 12.41
CA ARG A 185 -12.70 -3.99 13.54
C ARG A 185 -13.18 -5.34 13.05
N PHE A 186 -12.49 -6.40 13.47
CA PHE A 186 -13.01 -7.75 13.44
C PHE A 186 -13.83 -8.01 14.71
N THR A 187 -14.88 -8.83 14.58
CA THR A 187 -15.69 -9.31 15.71
C THR A 187 -15.97 -10.81 15.54
N HIS A 188 -16.33 -11.49 16.63
CA HIS A 188 -16.62 -12.93 16.65
C HIS A 188 -15.48 -13.80 16.10
N LEU A 189 -14.24 -13.36 16.31
CA LEU A 189 -13.04 -14.14 16.03
C LEU A 189 -12.92 -15.28 17.05
N ALA A 190 -12.49 -16.44 16.58
CA ALA A 190 -12.17 -17.57 17.44
C ALA A 190 -10.99 -17.25 18.39
N PRO A 191 -10.90 -17.91 19.56
CA PRO A 191 -9.68 -17.90 20.36
C PRO A 191 -8.46 -18.38 19.54
N GLY A 192 -7.33 -17.69 19.70
CA GLY A 192 -6.11 -18.03 18.98
C GLY A 192 -5.20 -16.84 18.67
N ARG A 193 -4.07 -17.13 18.01
CA ARG A 193 -3.09 -16.13 17.58
C ARG A 193 -3.34 -15.78 16.11
N TYR A 194 -3.28 -14.50 15.78
CA TYR A 194 -3.63 -13.97 14.47
C TYR A 194 -2.50 -13.11 13.92
N ARG A 195 -2.05 -13.41 12.70
CA ARG A 195 -1.26 -12.47 11.91
C ARG A 195 -2.17 -11.62 11.05
N LEU A 196 -1.91 -10.33 11.01
CA LEU A 196 -2.71 -9.36 10.27
C LEU A 196 -1.88 -8.70 9.16
N PHE A 197 -2.55 -8.38 8.07
CA PHE A 197 -2.02 -7.56 6.98
C PHE A 197 -3.12 -6.58 6.55
N ALA A 198 -2.77 -5.31 6.32
CA ALA A 198 -3.64 -4.40 5.59
C ALA A 198 -3.30 -4.53 4.10
N VAL A 199 -4.27 -4.75 3.22
CA VAL A 199 -4.02 -5.00 1.80
C VAL A 199 -5.02 -4.22 0.94
N ARG A 200 -4.55 -3.54 -0.11
CA ARG A 200 -5.42 -3.11 -1.22
C ARG A 200 -5.24 -4.08 -2.37
N ASP A 201 -6.03 -5.14 -2.33
CA ASP A 201 -6.11 -6.15 -3.37
C ASP A 201 -6.84 -5.56 -4.58
N ARG A 202 -6.07 -5.26 -5.64
CA ARG A 202 -6.60 -4.62 -6.86
C ARG A 202 -7.34 -5.60 -7.77
N ILE A 203 -7.00 -6.87 -7.68
CA ILE A 203 -7.51 -7.93 -8.57
C ILE A 203 -8.69 -8.69 -7.92
N SER A 204 -8.88 -8.50 -6.61
CA SER A 204 -9.92 -9.09 -5.76
C SER A 204 -9.87 -10.63 -5.70
N ASP A 205 -8.67 -11.21 -5.83
CA ASP A 205 -8.45 -12.67 -5.74
C ASP A 205 -8.12 -13.15 -4.31
N ARG A 206 -7.86 -12.21 -3.39
CA ARG A 206 -7.43 -12.40 -1.99
C ARG A 206 -6.09 -13.12 -1.86
N LEU A 207 -5.21 -12.88 -2.82
CA LEU A 207 -3.78 -13.10 -2.72
C LEU A 207 -3.08 -11.75 -2.85
N TYR A 208 -1.96 -11.58 -2.18
CA TYR A 208 -1.16 -10.36 -2.33
C TYR A 208 -0.24 -10.46 -3.56
N GLN A 209 -0.32 -9.48 -4.45
CA GLN A 209 0.63 -9.31 -5.56
C GLN A 209 1.62 -8.16 -5.28
N PRO A 210 2.94 -8.43 -5.14
CA PRO A 210 3.97 -7.39 -5.11
C PRO A 210 3.91 -6.48 -6.35
N MET A 211 4.40 -5.25 -6.23
CA MET A 211 4.31 -4.14 -7.20
C MET A 211 2.89 -3.64 -7.57
N GLU A 212 1.86 -4.48 -7.55
CA GLU A 212 0.48 -4.10 -7.89
C GLU A 212 -0.30 -3.66 -6.65
N ASP A 213 -0.32 -4.48 -5.60
CA ASP A 213 -1.08 -4.23 -4.39
C ASP A 213 -0.33 -3.37 -3.38
N GLU A 214 -1.08 -2.60 -2.59
CA GLU A 214 -0.58 -2.02 -1.35
C GLU A 214 -0.63 -3.08 -0.23
N ILE A 215 0.44 -3.21 0.55
CA ILE A 215 0.50 -4.03 1.77
C ILE A 215 1.02 -3.23 2.97
N GLY A 216 0.47 -3.49 4.15
CA GLY A 216 0.93 -3.00 5.43
C GLY A 216 0.99 -4.14 6.46
N MET A 217 1.97 -4.09 7.35
CA MET A 217 2.21 -5.11 8.38
C MET A 217 2.31 -4.50 9.78
N THR A 218 1.92 -5.26 10.80
CA THR A 218 2.13 -4.91 12.21
C THR A 218 3.37 -5.61 12.78
N PHE A 219 4.06 -4.95 13.72
CA PHE A 219 5.23 -5.50 14.41
C PHE A 219 4.91 -6.67 15.37
N ARG A 220 3.63 -6.89 15.68
CA ARG A 220 3.13 -7.95 16.55
C ARG A 220 1.96 -8.69 15.91
N ASP A 221 1.83 -9.97 16.25
CA ASP A 221 0.60 -10.74 16.06
C ASP A 221 -0.43 -10.34 17.14
N ALA A 222 -1.72 -10.43 16.83
CA ALA A 222 -2.78 -10.38 17.84
C ALA A 222 -2.92 -11.78 18.49
N TRP A 223 -3.34 -11.85 19.76
CA TRP A 223 -3.54 -13.14 20.43
C TRP A 223 -4.74 -13.10 21.37
N LEU A 224 -5.87 -13.60 20.88
CA LEU A 224 -7.15 -13.62 21.59
C LEU A 224 -7.19 -14.82 22.53
N ARG A 225 -7.27 -14.55 23.83
CA ARG A 225 -7.15 -15.55 24.90
C ARG A 225 -7.96 -15.14 26.14
N PRO A 226 -8.28 -16.05 27.07
CA PRO A 226 -9.10 -15.72 28.24
C PRO A 226 -8.53 -14.54 29.06
N GLU A 227 -7.20 -14.41 29.13
CA GLU A 227 -6.50 -13.41 29.94
C GLU A 227 -6.70 -11.96 29.46
N ASN A 228 -7.03 -11.75 28.18
CA ASN A 228 -7.38 -10.44 27.63
C ASN A 228 -8.88 -10.31 27.29
N GLY A 229 -9.73 -11.21 27.80
CA GLY A 229 -11.15 -11.24 27.47
C GLY A 229 -11.43 -11.47 25.99
N PHE A 230 -10.50 -12.10 25.27
CA PHE A 230 -10.49 -12.25 23.81
C PHE A 230 -10.50 -10.91 23.04
N ARG A 231 -9.84 -9.86 23.56
CA ARG A 231 -9.71 -8.57 22.88
C ARG A 231 -8.27 -8.11 22.76
N GLU A 232 -7.93 -7.61 21.58
CA GLU A 232 -6.64 -7.00 21.25
C GLU A 232 -6.88 -5.72 20.42
N ASP A 233 -6.24 -4.62 20.77
CA ASP A 233 -6.49 -3.30 20.16
C ASP A 233 -5.20 -2.57 19.74
N GLY A 234 -5.35 -1.39 19.14
CA GLY A 234 -4.24 -0.51 18.79
C GLY A 234 -3.35 -1.02 17.66
N PHE A 235 -3.87 -1.89 16.77
CA PHE A 235 -3.11 -2.37 15.62
C PHE A 235 -2.99 -1.27 14.57
N VAL A 236 -1.78 -0.76 14.36
CA VAL A 236 -1.50 0.30 13.40
C VAL A 236 -0.75 -0.27 12.21
N PHE A 237 -1.26 -0.01 11.01
CA PHE A 237 -0.61 -0.33 9.74
C PHE A 237 -0.25 0.97 9.03
N ARG A 238 0.89 0.97 8.33
CA ARG A 238 1.11 1.86 7.20
C ARG A 238 1.25 0.99 5.96
N THR A 239 0.52 1.30 4.89
CA THR A 239 0.66 0.58 3.63
C THR A 239 1.79 1.15 2.78
N MET A 240 2.37 0.29 1.96
CA MET A 240 3.32 0.62 0.89
C MET A 240 3.07 -0.31 -0.30
N VAL A 241 3.57 0.03 -1.48
CA VAL A 241 3.74 -0.95 -2.56
C VAL A 241 5.12 -1.59 -2.39
N GLU A 242 5.21 -2.92 -2.40
CA GLU A 242 6.50 -3.62 -2.37
C GLU A 242 7.18 -3.46 -3.74
N ASP A 243 8.31 -2.77 -3.76
CA ASP A 243 9.18 -2.71 -4.93
C ASP A 243 10.04 -3.97 -4.99
N THR A 244 9.93 -4.71 -6.10
CA THR A 244 10.72 -5.92 -6.35
C THR A 244 11.60 -5.79 -7.60
N ILE A 245 11.74 -4.59 -8.17
CA ILE A 245 12.63 -4.35 -9.32
C ILE A 245 14.06 -4.17 -8.79
N PRO A 246 15.06 -4.94 -9.24
CA PRO A 246 16.44 -4.69 -8.85
C PRO A 246 17.07 -3.49 -9.57
N PRO A 247 17.98 -2.76 -8.91
CA PRO A 247 18.68 -1.65 -9.52
C PRO A 247 19.58 -2.12 -10.66
N ARG A 248 19.74 -1.25 -11.67
CA ARG A 248 20.52 -1.49 -12.90
C ARG A 248 21.59 -0.43 -13.06
N LEU A 249 22.81 -0.81 -13.48
CA LEU A 249 23.83 0.17 -13.88
C LEU A 249 23.51 0.65 -15.29
N VAL A 250 22.89 1.82 -15.40
CA VAL A 250 22.40 2.39 -16.66
C VAL A 250 23.55 2.97 -17.49
N ARG A 251 24.46 3.69 -16.84
CA ARG A 251 25.57 4.38 -17.51
C ARG A 251 26.77 4.54 -16.58
N ALA A 252 27.96 4.63 -17.18
CA ALA A 252 29.13 5.19 -16.53
C ALA A 252 29.81 6.23 -17.43
N GLY A 253 30.78 6.96 -16.89
CA GLY A 253 31.60 7.90 -17.64
C GLY A 253 32.77 8.41 -16.79
N ALA A 254 33.85 8.81 -17.46
CA ALA A 254 34.86 9.66 -16.82
C ALA A 254 34.25 11.04 -16.52
N VAL A 255 34.62 11.59 -15.36
CA VAL A 255 34.34 12.97 -14.96
C VAL A 255 35.59 13.82 -15.17
N ASP A 256 36.75 13.24 -14.86
CA ASP A 256 38.09 13.82 -14.95
C ASP A 256 39.12 12.66 -15.12
N PRO A 257 40.45 12.88 -15.17
CA PRO A 257 41.43 11.82 -15.40
C PRO A 257 41.45 10.70 -14.33
N ARG A 258 40.87 10.91 -13.14
CA ARG A 258 40.92 9.98 -12.00
C ARG A 258 39.56 9.64 -11.42
N ARG A 259 38.46 10.26 -11.85
CA ARG A 259 37.11 10.02 -11.32
C ARG A 259 36.17 9.49 -12.39
N ILE A 260 35.43 8.44 -12.06
CA ILE A 260 34.28 7.98 -12.84
C ILE A 260 32.97 8.22 -12.08
N VAL A 261 31.88 8.38 -12.80
CA VAL A 261 30.51 8.34 -12.27
C VAL A 261 29.81 7.06 -12.70
N LEU A 262 29.02 6.49 -11.80
CA LEU A 262 28.18 5.31 -11.98
C LEU A 262 26.72 5.76 -11.78
N GLN A 263 25.90 5.65 -12.82
CA GLN A 263 24.49 6.03 -12.81
C GLN A 263 23.60 4.79 -12.76
N PHE A 264 22.78 4.70 -11.72
CA PHE A 264 21.81 3.64 -11.53
C PHE A 264 20.40 4.04 -12.01
N SER A 265 19.50 3.06 -12.19
CA SER A 265 18.09 3.28 -12.56
C SER A 265 17.31 4.07 -11.49
N GLU A 266 17.68 3.87 -10.23
CA GLU A 266 16.97 4.27 -9.02
C GLU A 266 17.95 4.55 -7.87
N PRO A 267 17.49 5.03 -6.70
CA PRO A 267 18.34 5.24 -5.53
C PRO A 267 18.97 3.94 -5.04
N VAL A 268 20.29 3.95 -4.80
CA VAL A 268 21.02 2.77 -4.30
C VAL A 268 21.46 2.94 -2.85
N ARG A 269 21.40 1.84 -2.10
CA ARG A 269 21.97 1.76 -0.75
C ARG A 269 23.48 1.79 -0.84
N PHE A 270 24.07 2.94 -0.53
CA PHE A 270 25.52 3.13 -0.64
C PHE A 270 26.33 2.15 0.24
N ASP A 271 25.79 1.68 1.38
CA ASP A 271 26.42 0.65 2.21
C ASP A 271 26.55 -0.73 1.53
N SER A 272 25.81 -0.95 0.44
CA SER A 272 25.96 -2.12 -0.44
C SER A 272 27.04 -1.95 -1.52
N VAL A 273 27.50 -0.73 -1.78
CA VAL A 273 28.50 -0.44 -2.81
C VAL A 273 29.90 -0.55 -2.20
N ARG A 274 30.71 -1.48 -2.72
CA ARG A 274 32.08 -1.71 -2.25
C ARG A 274 33.08 -1.55 -3.37
N THR A 275 34.21 -0.88 -3.08
CA THR A 275 35.32 -0.66 -4.01
C THR A 275 35.80 -1.97 -4.65
N ASP A 276 35.93 -3.05 -3.87
CA ASP A 276 36.35 -4.38 -4.35
C ASP A 276 35.36 -5.04 -5.34
N TRP A 277 34.13 -4.54 -5.43
CA TRP A 277 33.11 -5.02 -6.37
C TRP A 277 32.98 -4.14 -7.61
N ILE A 278 33.63 -2.97 -7.63
CA ILE A 278 33.77 -2.11 -8.82
C ILE A 278 35.02 -2.57 -9.56
N ARG A 279 34.84 -3.21 -10.72
CA ARG A 279 35.94 -3.61 -11.61
C ARG A 279 35.91 -2.76 -12.87
N LEU A 280 36.97 -1.99 -13.07
CA LEU A 280 37.20 -1.18 -14.27
C LEU A 280 38.31 -1.83 -15.10
N ILE A 281 38.10 -2.00 -16.40
CA ILE A 281 39.03 -2.69 -17.31
C ILE A 281 39.08 -1.90 -18.62
N SER A 282 40.27 -1.71 -19.19
CA SER A 282 40.39 -1.20 -20.56
C SER A 282 39.80 -2.21 -21.55
N VAL A 283 39.19 -1.72 -22.63
CA VAL A 283 38.76 -2.56 -23.74
C VAL A 283 39.96 -2.98 -24.61
N SER A 284 41.01 -2.14 -24.68
CA SER A 284 42.27 -2.47 -25.35
C SER A 284 43.18 -3.41 -24.53
N ASP A 285 43.21 -3.27 -23.20
CA ASP A 285 43.88 -4.21 -22.27
C ASP A 285 42.91 -4.79 -21.24
N SER A 286 42.53 -6.05 -21.46
CA SER A 286 41.65 -6.80 -20.56
C SER A 286 42.35 -7.52 -19.40
N LEU A 287 43.69 -7.56 -19.39
CA LEU A 287 44.49 -8.30 -18.42
C LEU A 287 44.72 -7.49 -17.13
N THR A 288 44.83 -6.17 -17.24
CA THR A 288 45.17 -5.27 -16.13
C THR A 288 43.98 -4.39 -15.75
N PRO A 289 43.22 -4.69 -14.67
CA PRO A 289 42.16 -3.80 -14.20
C PRO A 289 42.73 -2.47 -13.73
N VAL A 290 42.06 -1.37 -14.07
CA VAL A 290 42.34 -0.06 -13.47
C VAL A 290 41.94 -0.13 -12.00
N ARG A 291 42.87 0.20 -11.10
CA ARG A 291 42.62 0.21 -9.66
C ARG A 291 41.54 1.25 -9.34
N VAL A 292 40.48 0.81 -8.69
CA VAL A 292 39.53 1.70 -8.00
C VAL A 292 40.05 1.90 -6.58
N GLU A 293 40.18 3.16 -6.16
CA GLU A 293 40.83 3.54 -4.90
C GLU A 293 39.81 3.75 -3.79
N THR A 294 38.70 4.40 -4.11
CA THR A 294 37.55 4.57 -3.22
C THR A 294 36.28 4.85 -4.03
N ALA A 295 35.11 4.73 -3.41
CA ALA A 295 33.83 5.15 -3.95
C ALA A 295 33.07 5.97 -2.91
N TYR A 296 32.19 6.86 -3.36
CA TYR A 296 31.37 7.72 -2.49
C TYR A 296 30.04 8.08 -3.18
N PRO A 297 28.94 8.28 -2.43
CA PRO A 297 27.67 8.66 -3.00
C PRO A 297 27.77 10.08 -3.57
N ASP A 298 27.04 10.35 -4.64
CA ASP A 298 26.87 11.71 -5.13
C ASP A 298 25.95 12.50 -4.17
N PRO A 299 26.39 13.66 -3.63
CA PRO A 299 25.55 14.48 -2.76
C PRO A 299 24.30 15.05 -3.43
N GLU A 300 24.27 15.18 -4.76
CA GLU A 300 23.13 15.73 -5.49
C GLU A 300 22.15 14.64 -6.00
N SER A 301 22.50 13.35 -5.94
CA SER A 301 21.66 12.27 -6.44
C SER A 301 21.98 10.90 -5.82
N GLU A 302 21.03 10.35 -5.08
CA GLU A 302 21.07 8.98 -4.55
C GLU A 302 21.17 7.89 -5.64
N ARG A 303 20.98 8.26 -6.92
CA ARG A 303 21.12 7.37 -8.08
C ARG A 303 22.53 7.39 -8.69
N ARG A 304 23.43 8.24 -8.19
CA ARG A 304 24.82 8.36 -8.67
C ARG A 304 25.80 7.97 -7.57
N VAL A 305 26.83 7.25 -7.97
CA VAL A 305 28.01 6.96 -7.13
C VAL A 305 29.24 7.35 -7.93
N PHE A 306 30.13 8.11 -7.32
CA PHE A 306 31.44 8.38 -7.90
C PHE A 306 32.46 7.36 -7.40
N ALA A 307 33.47 7.08 -8.22
CA ALA A 307 34.62 6.29 -7.82
C ALA A 307 35.92 6.96 -8.26
N ILE A 308 36.88 7.06 -7.34
CA ILE A 308 38.24 7.52 -7.60
C ILE A 308 39.06 6.31 -8.06
N THR A 309 39.89 6.52 -9.08
CA THR A 309 40.61 5.49 -9.82
C THR A 309 42.08 5.90 -10.03
N ALA A 310 42.93 4.92 -10.36
CA ALA A 310 44.19 5.20 -11.03
C ALA A 310 43.93 5.91 -12.38
N PRO A 311 44.89 6.68 -12.93
CA PRO A 311 44.64 7.53 -14.08
C PRO A 311 44.10 6.78 -15.29
N LEU A 312 43.06 7.34 -15.90
CA LEU A 312 42.50 6.89 -17.17
C LEU A 312 43.35 7.42 -18.33
N ALA A 313 43.29 6.75 -19.48
CA ALA A 313 43.88 7.19 -20.73
C ALA A 313 42.82 7.92 -21.58
N ASP A 314 43.18 9.07 -22.16
CA ASP A 314 42.26 9.84 -23.00
C ASP A 314 41.93 9.09 -24.30
N GLY A 315 40.65 9.11 -24.68
CA GLY A 315 40.14 8.41 -25.86
C GLY A 315 40.02 6.88 -25.70
N GLU A 316 40.49 6.29 -24.60
CA GLU A 316 40.39 4.84 -24.36
C GLU A 316 38.97 4.43 -23.96
N ALA A 317 38.55 3.25 -24.40
CA ALA A 317 37.28 2.66 -24.02
C ALA A 317 37.45 1.79 -22.77
N TYR A 318 36.59 1.99 -21.78
CA TYR A 318 36.59 1.25 -20.53
C TYR A 318 35.28 0.50 -20.34
N ARG A 319 35.39 -0.76 -19.91
CA ARG A 319 34.28 -1.54 -19.37
C ARG A 319 34.31 -1.47 -17.86
N VAL A 320 33.21 -1.03 -17.25
CA VAL A 320 33.01 -1.08 -15.80
C VAL A 320 31.96 -2.13 -15.45
N SER A 321 32.16 -2.81 -14.33
CA SER A 321 31.15 -3.68 -13.74
C SER A 321 31.10 -3.52 -12.22
N VAL A 322 29.90 -3.59 -11.63
CA VAL A 322 29.65 -3.44 -10.20
C VAL A 322 28.73 -4.58 -9.73
N ASP A 323 29.18 -5.47 -8.85
CA ASP A 323 28.36 -6.57 -8.30
C ASP A 323 27.69 -6.17 -6.97
N ARG A 324 26.58 -6.84 -6.65
CA ARG A 324 25.88 -6.86 -5.34
C ARG A 324 25.30 -5.56 -4.80
N VAL A 325 25.30 -4.48 -5.59
CA VAL A 325 24.57 -3.25 -5.26
C VAL A 325 23.11 -3.58 -4.96
N ARG A 326 22.53 -2.88 -3.98
CA ARG A 326 21.12 -2.95 -3.61
C ARG A 326 20.47 -1.58 -3.68
N ASP A 327 19.16 -1.57 -3.90
CA ASP A 327 18.31 -0.39 -3.76
C ASP A 327 17.94 -0.14 -2.28
N LEU A 328 17.05 0.82 -2.03
CA LEU A 328 16.49 1.10 -0.71
C LEU A 328 15.54 -0.01 -0.19
N SER A 329 15.03 -0.86 -1.08
CA SER A 329 14.12 -1.99 -0.81
C SER A 329 14.86 -3.32 -0.54
N ASP A 330 16.19 -3.30 -0.56
CA ASP A 330 17.11 -4.44 -0.48
C ASP A 330 17.12 -5.37 -1.72
N ASN A 331 16.47 -5.04 -2.84
CA ASN A 331 16.59 -5.79 -4.09
C ASN A 331 18.04 -5.73 -4.59
N ARG A 332 18.62 -6.89 -4.91
CA ARG A 332 20.02 -7.00 -5.34
C ARG A 332 20.14 -6.95 -6.86
N MET A 333 20.94 -6.01 -7.36
CA MET A 333 21.34 -5.87 -8.76
C MET A 333 21.68 -7.21 -9.42
N GLU A 334 21.09 -7.44 -10.59
CA GLU A 334 21.33 -8.64 -11.40
C GLU A 334 22.59 -8.52 -12.27
N ARG A 335 23.27 -9.65 -12.49
CA ARG A 335 24.57 -9.71 -13.18
C ARG A 335 24.54 -9.29 -14.66
N GLU A 336 23.37 -9.30 -15.29
CA GLU A 336 23.23 -8.81 -16.67
C GLU A 336 23.18 -7.28 -16.76
N PHE A 337 22.64 -6.61 -15.73
CA PHE A 337 22.60 -5.15 -15.62
C PHE A 337 23.74 -4.55 -14.78
N SER A 338 24.73 -5.38 -14.45
CA SER A 338 25.84 -5.03 -13.58
C SER A 338 27.03 -4.38 -14.31
N ARG A 339 26.92 -4.10 -15.62
CA ARG A 339 28.04 -3.64 -16.45
C ARG A 339 27.62 -2.63 -17.52
N THR A 340 28.54 -1.77 -17.89
CA THR A 340 28.39 -0.82 -19.01
C THR A 340 29.77 -0.43 -19.55
N GLU A 341 29.81 0.27 -20.68
CA GLU A 341 31.03 0.72 -21.35
C GLU A 341 30.96 2.23 -21.60
N PHE A 342 32.11 2.90 -21.51
CA PHE A 342 32.24 4.32 -21.81
C PHE A 342 33.62 4.62 -22.41
N THR A 343 33.74 5.68 -23.19
CA THR A 343 35.05 6.21 -23.61
C THR A 343 35.45 7.32 -22.66
N ALA A 344 36.66 7.25 -22.09
CA ALA A 344 37.21 8.34 -21.31
C ALA A 344 37.50 9.54 -22.22
N ARG A 345 37.05 10.71 -21.81
CA ARG A 345 37.46 12.01 -22.36
C ARG A 345 38.00 12.80 -21.19
N ILE A 346 39.25 13.22 -21.30
CA ILE A 346 40.00 13.80 -20.18
C ILE A 346 40.15 15.29 -20.40
N ASP A 347 39.12 16.03 -20.02
CA ASP A 347 39.24 17.45 -19.76
C ASP A 347 39.88 17.63 -18.36
N PRO A 348 40.97 18.41 -18.22
CA PRO A 348 41.56 18.67 -16.90
C PRO A 348 40.59 19.41 -15.99
N ASP A 349 40.53 19.03 -14.71
CA ASP A 349 39.82 19.84 -13.74
C ASP A 349 40.52 21.19 -13.59
N THR A 350 39.76 22.26 -13.76
CA THR A 350 40.20 23.67 -13.69
C THR A 350 39.29 24.50 -12.79
N THR A 351 38.29 23.84 -12.19
CA THR A 351 37.45 24.42 -11.15
C THR A 351 38.16 24.37 -9.80
N ALA A 352 37.63 25.11 -8.83
CA ALA A 352 38.10 25.08 -7.46
C ALA A 352 36.93 24.68 -6.56
N PRO A 353 37.17 23.85 -5.52
CA PRO A 353 36.11 23.30 -4.69
C PRO A 353 35.29 24.40 -4.03
N ARG A 354 33.97 24.30 -4.14
CA ARG A 354 33.02 25.16 -3.41
C ARG A 354 32.25 24.37 -2.38
N LEU A 355 31.87 25.07 -1.33
CA LEU A 355 31.06 24.55 -0.25
C LEU A 355 29.58 24.54 -0.68
N VAL A 356 29.01 23.35 -0.84
CA VAL A 356 27.60 23.10 -1.22
C VAL A 356 26.68 23.21 -0.01
N ARG A 357 27.08 22.63 1.12
CA ARG A 357 26.28 22.64 2.35
C ARG A 357 27.15 22.74 3.59
N VAL A 358 26.66 23.51 4.56
CA VAL A 358 27.18 23.59 5.93
C VAL A 358 26.07 23.13 6.86
N PHE A 359 26.40 22.29 7.84
CA PHE A 359 25.51 21.99 8.95
C PHE A 359 26.24 22.20 10.27
N PRO A 360 25.68 22.93 11.26
CA PRO A 360 24.49 23.78 11.15
C PRO A 360 24.63 24.86 10.06
N GLU A 361 23.52 25.41 9.57
CA GLU A 361 23.60 26.51 8.60
C GLU A 361 24.19 27.78 9.24
N PRO A 362 24.84 28.69 8.47
CA PRO A 362 25.35 29.95 9.00
C PRO A 362 24.28 30.74 9.79
N GLU A 363 24.68 31.45 10.84
CA GLU A 363 23.80 32.18 11.77
C GLU A 363 22.79 31.33 12.58
N SER A 364 22.90 29.99 12.56
CA SER A 364 22.11 29.09 13.42
C SER A 364 22.28 29.41 14.91
N ARG A 365 21.20 29.24 15.68
CA ARG A 365 21.15 29.49 17.14
C ARG A 365 20.61 28.27 17.87
N ASP A 366 20.83 28.23 19.18
CA ASP A 366 20.33 27.20 20.11
C ASP A 366 20.70 25.76 19.68
N ILE A 367 21.84 25.62 19.00
CA ILE A 367 22.40 24.33 18.57
C ILE A 367 22.97 23.59 19.80
N PRO A 368 22.61 22.31 20.03
CA PRO A 368 23.19 21.50 21.11
C PRO A 368 24.72 21.41 21.03
N THR A 369 25.42 21.43 22.16
CA THR A 369 26.90 21.40 22.24
C THR A 369 27.52 20.18 21.58
N GLU A 370 26.84 19.03 21.62
CA GLU A 370 27.29 17.76 21.00
C GLU A 370 27.01 17.70 19.49
N SER A 371 26.57 18.81 18.87
CA SER A 371 26.18 18.82 17.46
C SER A 371 27.40 18.68 16.56
N THR A 372 27.35 17.67 15.70
CA THR A 372 28.36 17.43 14.68
C THR A 372 28.32 18.54 13.62
N ILE A 373 29.45 19.20 13.37
CA ILE A 373 29.60 20.13 12.24
C ILE A 373 29.88 19.32 10.99
N ARG A 374 29.26 19.68 9.86
CA ARG A 374 29.50 19.04 8.56
C ARG A 374 29.74 20.07 7.46
N LEU A 375 30.72 19.80 6.62
CA LEU A 375 31.03 20.55 5.41
C LEU A 375 30.93 19.60 4.21
N LEU A 376 30.16 20.00 3.21
CA LEU A 376 29.96 19.25 1.98
C LEU A 376 30.43 20.09 0.79
N PHE A 377 31.39 19.56 0.03
CA PHE A 377 31.95 20.17 -1.18
C PHE A 377 31.30 19.59 -2.44
N ASP A 378 31.39 20.28 -3.58
CA ASP A 378 30.87 19.76 -4.87
C ASP A 378 31.84 18.83 -5.60
N GLU A 379 33.10 18.79 -5.17
CA GLU A 379 34.15 17.92 -5.69
C GLU A 379 34.94 17.25 -4.55
N PRO A 380 35.65 16.13 -4.83
CA PRO A 380 36.55 15.50 -3.88
C PRO A 380 37.68 16.40 -3.40
N MET A 381 37.87 16.42 -2.09
CA MET A 381 39.02 17.05 -1.45
C MET A 381 40.15 16.04 -1.25
N ASP A 382 41.39 16.50 -1.12
CA ASP A 382 42.50 15.65 -0.68
C ASP A 382 42.28 15.26 0.80
N THR A 383 41.95 13.99 1.03
CA THR A 383 41.62 13.48 2.36
C THR A 383 42.85 13.06 3.18
N VAL A 384 44.08 13.23 2.67
CA VAL A 384 45.32 12.87 3.39
C VAL A 384 45.50 13.73 4.64
N SER A 385 45.02 14.98 4.63
CA SER A 385 45.01 15.87 5.79
C SER A 385 43.60 16.31 6.15
N THR A 386 43.36 16.54 7.45
CA THR A 386 42.19 17.26 7.97
C THR A 386 42.53 18.68 8.42
N GLU A 387 43.79 19.10 8.26
CA GLU A 387 44.25 20.47 8.51
C GLU A 387 43.71 21.42 7.43
N GLY A 388 43.31 22.63 7.84
CA GLY A 388 42.72 23.65 6.96
C GLY A 388 41.31 24.07 7.35
N VAL A 389 40.61 23.27 8.16
CA VAL A 389 39.33 23.66 8.79
C VAL A 389 39.53 23.76 10.30
N VAL A 390 39.25 24.94 10.87
CA VAL A 390 39.36 25.21 12.31
C VAL A 390 38.00 25.61 12.86
N LEU A 391 37.54 24.91 13.89
CA LEU A 391 36.41 25.35 14.71
C LEU A 391 36.97 26.12 15.92
N ALA A 392 36.52 27.37 16.11
CA ALA A 392 36.95 28.23 17.20
C ALA A 392 35.78 28.96 17.86
N ASP A 393 35.94 29.34 19.13
CA ASP A 393 34.98 30.19 19.84
C ASP A 393 35.10 31.67 19.42
N SER A 394 34.25 32.53 19.98
CA SER A 394 34.25 33.98 19.70
C SER A 394 35.48 34.73 20.23
N ALA A 395 36.32 34.09 21.05
CA ALA A 395 37.62 34.60 21.49
C ALA A 395 38.80 34.04 20.66
N GLY A 396 38.52 33.16 19.68
CA GLY A 396 39.51 32.53 18.82
C GLY A 396 40.18 31.29 19.42
N HIS A 397 39.69 30.75 20.54
CA HIS A 397 40.21 29.49 21.07
C HIS A 397 39.71 28.32 20.23
N PRO A 398 40.58 27.36 19.85
CA PRO A 398 40.14 26.17 19.13
C PRO A 398 39.22 25.33 20.02
N VAL A 399 38.09 24.90 19.45
CA VAL A 399 37.19 23.96 20.09
C VAL A 399 37.82 22.56 20.01
N ALA A 400 37.82 21.82 21.12
CA ALA A 400 38.26 20.43 21.12
C ALA A 400 37.30 19.56 20.30
N GLY A 401 37.81 18.49 19.68
CA GLY A 401 37.00 17.57 18.91
C GLY A 401 37.82 16.77 17.90
N THR A 402 37.13 15.93 17.12
CA THR A 402 37.71 15.01 16.15
C THR A 402 37.28 15.38 14.71
N PRO A 403 38.15 16.04 13.92
CA PRO A 403 37.92 16.27 12.50
C PRO A 403 38.20 14.99 11.68
N ALA A 404 37.34 14.67 10.73
CA ALA A 404 37.47 13.51 9.84
C ALA A 404 36.75 13.70 8.51
N TRP A 405 37.37 13.28 7.42
CA TRP A 405 36.68 13.01 6.16
C TRP A 405 35.86 11.72 6.31
N ILE A 406 34.55 11.78 6.06
CA ILE A 406 33.68 10.57 6.03
C ILE A 406 33.40 10.12 4.60
N SER A 407 33.59 11.01 3.63
CA SER A 407 33.77 10.70 2.21
C SER A 407 34.66 11.79 1.57
N PRO A 408 35.20 11.62 0.36
CA PRO A 408 36.05 12.64 -0.28
C PRO A 408 35.41 14.05 -0.39
N PRO A 409 34.10 14.22 -0.62
CA PRO A 409 33.46 15.54 -0.56
C PRO A 409 32.84 15.91 0.81
N GLU A 410 32.79 15.02 1.82
CA GLU A 410 32.13 15.31 3.12
C GLU A 410 33.12 15.23 4.30
N TRP A 411 33.39 16.40 4.89
CA TRP A 411 34.16 16.57 6.11
C TRP A 411 33.25 16.75 7.32
N VAL A 412 33.67 16.21 8.46
CA VAL A 412 32.91 16.20 9.70
C VAL A 412 33.80 16.56 10.88
N PHE A 413 33.31 17.43 11.76
CA PHE A 413 33.87 17.65 13.09
C PHE A 413 32.87 17.21 14.16
N ARG A 414 33.33 16.38 15.10
CA ARG A 414 32.59 16.01 16.30
C ARG A 414 33.28 16.69 17.49
N PRO A 415 32.60 17.58 18.24
CA PRO A 415 33.11 18.12 19.50
C PRO A 415 33.57 17.03 20.49
#